data_AF-A0A976PR37-F1
#
_entry.id   AF-A0A976PR37-F1
#
_cell.length_a   1.000
_cell.length_b   1.000
_cell.length_c   1.000
_cell.angle_alpha   90.00
_cell.angle_beta   90.00
_cell.angle_gamma   90.00
#
_symmetry.space_group_name_H-M   'P 1'
#
loop_
_entity.id
_entity.type
_entity.pdbx_description
1 polymer ?
#
loop_
_entity_poly.entity_id
_entity_poly.type
_entity_poly.pdbx_seq_one_letter_code
_entity_poly.pdbx_strand_id
1 'polypeptide(L)'
;MNFSFTNRRQWFAAVSAVLALSSSWLVHAAGLDDAVHELQQGWESIRYQTPAAERAKAFESLAQRAHTLSQAYPGRAEVLIWEGIVLSSLAGEKGGLGALPLVKQAKGLYEQAIEIDGQALEGSAYNSLGVLYHKVPGWPIGFGDKKKAQELLQKALAINPQGIDPNFFYGEFLLDTEKASSALPYLEKAVQAPPRPGRTLADEGRREEARQLLAKARAS
;
A
#
# COMPACT_ATOMS: atom_id res chain seq x y z
N MET A 1 -40.66 -65.31 -19.57
CA MET A 1 -40.33 -64.08 -20.32
C MET A 1 -39.45 -63.21 -19.44
N ASN A 2 -38.28 -62.85 -19.97
CA ASN A 2 -37.25 -61.91 -19.47
C ASN A 2 -37.86 -60.52 -19.11
N PHE A 3 -37.31 -59.65 -18.27
CA PHE A 3 -35.96 -59.07 -18.12
C PHE A 3 -35.81 -58.46 -16.68
N SER A 4 -34.75 -58.70 -15.90
CA SER A 4 -33.45 -57.99 -15.79
C SER A 4 -33.45 -56.55 -15.19
N PHE A 5 -32.80 -56.43 -14.01
CA PHE A 5 -31.91 -55.38 -13.45
C PHE A 5 -32.25 -53.87 -13.67
N THR A 6 -32.21 -52.98 -12.67
CA THR A 6 -30.96 -52.42 -12.10
C THR A 6 -31.21 -51.41 -10.95
N ASN A 7 -30.42 -51.55 -9.88
CA ASN A 7 -29.58 -50.52 -9.23
C ASN A 7 -30.14 -49.11 -8.96
N ARG A 8 -30.66 -48.85 -7.75
CA ARG A 8 -30.76 -47.50 -7.13
C ARG A 8 -29.88 -47.45 -5.89
N ARG A 9 -28.58 -47.29 -6.07
CA ARG A 9 -27.66 -47.17 -4.93
C ARG A 9 -26.54 -46.15 -5.16
N GLN A 10 -26.82 -44.97 -5.71
CA GLN A 10 -25.83 -43.90 -5.85
C GLN A 10 -26.48 -42.51 -5.88
N TRP A 11 -26.82 -41.93 -4.71
CA TRP A 11 -27.18 -40.50 -4.61
C TRP A 11 -26.62 -39.80 -3.35
N PHE A 12 -25.61 -40.36 -2.68
CA PHE A 12 -25.01 -39.74 -1.47
C PHE A 12 -23.52 -39.37 -1.58
N ALA A 13 -22.90 -39.45 -2.76
CA ALA A 13 -21.46 -39.20 -2.90
C ALA A 13 -21.08 -37.86 -3.57
N ALA A 14 -22.02 -36.91 -3.72
CA ALA A 14 -21.76 -35.65 -4.45
C ALA A 14 -21.84 -34.37 -3.59
N VAL A 15 -21.95 -34.48 -2.25
CA VAL A 15 -22.01 -33.31 -1.34
C VAL A 15 -20.67 -33.04 -0.63
N SER A 16 -19.79 -34.04 -0.51
CA SER A 16 -18.53 -33.88 0.26
C SER A 16 -17.38 -33.22 -0.50
N ALA A 17 -17.41 -33.18 -1.83
CA ALA A 17 -16.31 -32.60 -2.64
C ALA A 17 -16.37 -31.06 -2.76
N VAL A 18 -17.55 -30.46 -2.57
CA VAL A 18 -17.73 -29.00 -2.63
C VAL A 18 -17.24 -28.32 -1.34
N LEU A 19 -17.32 -29.00 -0.19
CA LEU A 19 -16.89 -28.46 1.11
C LEU A 19 -15.36 -28.40 1.28
N ALA A 20 -14.62 -29.36 0.72
CA ALA A 20 -13.16 -29.39 0.84
C ALA A 20 -12.46 -28.31 -0.02
N LEU A 21 -13.04 -27.96 -1.17
CA LEU A 21 -12.53 -26.87 -2.00
C LEU A 21 -12.80 -25.50 -1.36
N SER A 22 -13.90 -25.31 -0.64
CA SER A 22 -14.16 -24.03 0.06
C SER A 22 -13.22 -23.78 1.24
N SER A 23 -12.74 -24.81 1.94
CA SER A 23 -11.90 -24.64 3.14
C SER A 23 -10.48 -24.13 2.83
N SER A 24 -9.88 -24.52 1.71
CA SER A 24 -8.50 -24.14 1.39
C SER A 24 -8.35 -22.67 1.00
N TRP A 25 -9.35 -22.08 0.35
CA TRP A 25 -9.36 -20.67 -0.04
C TRP A 25 -9.51 -19.75 1.18
N LEU A 26 -10.34 -20.15 2.15
CA LEU A 26 -10.53 -19.40 3.39
C LEU A 26 -9.25 -19.36 4.24
N VAL A 27 -8.51 -20.47 4.33
CA VAL A 27 -7.23 -20.52 5.06
C VAL A 27 -6.15 -19.68 4.39
N HIS A 28 -6.07 -19.69 3.05
CA HIS A 28 -5.10 -18.86 2.31
C HIS A 28 -5.42 -17.36 2.39
N ALA A 29 -6.70 -16.98 2.36
CA ALA A 29 -7.12 -15.59 2.51
C ALA A 29 -6.80 -15.06 3.92
N ALA A 30 -7.14 -15.81 4.98
CA ALA A 30 -6.81 -15.45 6.35
C ALA A 30 -5.30 -15.30 6.56
N GLY A 31 -4.49 -16.21 6.00
CA GLY A 31 -3.03 -16.13 6.09
C GLY A 31 -2.43 -14.92 5.38
N LEU A 32 -3.04 -14.45 4.30
CA LEU A 32 -2.63 -13.21 3.63
C LEU A 32 -2.98 -11.98 4.47
N ASP A 33 -4.21 -11.91 4.98
CA ASP A 33 -4.67 -10.77 5.78
C ASP A 33 -3.78 -10.59 7.02
N ASP A 34 -3.46 -11.69 7.71
CA ASP A 34 -2.52 -11.70 8.83
C ASP A 34 -1.12 -11.21 8.40
N ALA A 35 -0.59 -11.72 7.29
CA ALA A 35 0.72 -11.32 6.78
C ALA A 35 0.78 -9.82 6.43
N VAL A 36 -0.28 -9.29 5.80
CA VAL A 36 -0.41 -7.86 5.49
C VAL A 36 -0.49 -7.04 6.77
N HIS A 37 -1.24 -7.52 7.77
CA HIS A 37 -1.36 -6.85 9.06
C HIS A 37 -0.03 -6.78 9.82
N GLU A 38 0.77 -7.85 9.78
CA GLU A 38 2.11 -7.84 10.38
C GLU A 38 3.05 -6.82 9.71
N LEU A 39 2.99 -6.69 8.37
CA LEU A 39 3.76 -5.67 7.65
C LEU A 39 3.30 -4.26 8.01
N GLN A 40 1.99 -4.06 8.14
CA GLN A 40 1.39 -2.80 8.58
C GLN A 40 1.89 -2.36 9.95
N GLN A 41 1.80 -3.26 10.94
CA GLN A 41 2.23 -3.03 12.32
C GLN A 41 3.74 -2.78 12.41
N GLY A 42 4.53 -3.59 11.71
CA GLY A 42 5.98 -3.40 11.64
C GLY A 42 6.33 -2.03 11.06
N TRP A 43 5.69 -1.65 9.95
CA TRP A 43 5.95 -0.37 9.31
C TRP A 43 5.60 0.82 10.21
N GLU A 44 4.44 0.81 10.87
CA GLU A 44 4.02 1.94 11.70
C GLU A 44 4.87 2.11 12.97
N SER A 45 5.29 1.00 13.60
CA SER A 45 6.20 1.06 14.74
C SER A 45 7.57 1.60 14.33
N ILE A 46 8.10 1.17 13.17
CA ILE A 46 9.35 1.72 12.64
C ILE A 46 9.20 3.21 12.31
N ARG A 47 8.13 3.60 11.61
CA ARG A 47 7.95 4.98 11.17
C ARG A 47 7.78 5.96 12.32
N TYR A 48 6.96 5.61 13.31
CA TYR A 48 6.46 6.56 14.30
C TYR A 48 7.03 6.39 15.72
N GLN A 49 7.60 5.23 16.06
CA GLN A 49 8.12 4.97 17.41
C GLN A 49 9.62 4.72 17.46
N THR A 50 10.23 4.26 16.37
CA THR A 50 11.66 3.92 16.33
C THR A 50 12.53 5.18 16.19
N PRO A 51 13.62 5.32 16.98
CA PRO A 51 14.56 6.42 16.85
C PRO A 51 15.13 6.53 15.43
N ALA A 52 15.29 7.76 14.93
CA ALA A 52 15.69 8.01 13.54
C ALA A 52 16.98 7.29 13.13
N ALA A 53 17.97 7.21 14.03
CA ALA A 53 19.24 6.53 13.78
C ALA A 53 19.10 5.00 13.57
N GLU A 54 18.00 4.40 14.02
CA GLU A 54 17.76 2.95 13.97
C GLU A 54 16.80 2.54 12.84
N ARG A 55 16.01 3.48 12.31
CA ARG A 55 14.95 3.20 11.33
C ARG A 55 15.44 2.54 10.05
N ALA A 56 16.58 2.96 9.51
CA ALA A 56 17.11 2.38 8.28
C ALA A 56 17.35 0.87 8.42
N LYS A 57 18.02 0.44 9.51
CA LYS A 57 18.28 -0.98 9.80
C LYS A 57 16.97 -1.76 10.07
N ALA A 58 16.02 -1.14 10.76
CA ALA A 58 14.73 -1.76 11.02
C ALA A 58 13.94 -1.98 9.72
N PHE A 59 13.91 -0.98 8.82
CA PHE A 59 13.26 -1.11 7.52
C PHE A 59 13.97 -2.11 6.58
N GLU A 60 15.30 -2.27 6.65
CA GLU A 60 16.00 -3.35 5.92
C GLU A 60 15.46 -4.73 6.33
N SER A 61 15.32 -4.95 7.63
CA SER A 61 14.77 -6.21 8.16
C SER A 61 13.32 -6.43 7.72
N LEU A 62 12.50 -5.36 7.76
CA LEU A 62 11.12 -5.42 7.30
C LEU A 62 11.02 -5.64 5.78
N ALA A 63 11.92 -5.05 4.99
CA ALA A 63 11.96 -5.22 3.53
C ALA A 63 12.24 -6.68 3.15
N GLN A 64 13.18 -7.33 3.85
CA GLN A 64 13.45 -8.75 3.64
C GLN A 64 12.22 -9.61 3.95
N ARG A 65 11.50 -9.33 5.04
CA ARG A 65 10.26 -10.02 5.39
C ARG A 65 9.17 -9.80 4.35
N ALA A 66 8.96 -8.56 3.92
CA ALA A 66 7.98 -8.22 2.89
C ALA A 66 8.27 -8.94 1.57
N HIS A 67 9.54 -9.03 1.17
CA HIS A 67 9.96 -9.77 0.00
C HIS A 67 9.69 -11.28 0.12
N THR A 68 9.98 -11.89 1.28
CA THR A 68 9.64 -13.30 1.52
C THR A 68 8.13 -13.53 1.42
N LEU A 69 7.30 -12.61 1.90
CA LEU A 69 5.85 -12.71 1.81
C LEU A 69 5.35 -12.54 0.37
N SER A 70 5.88 -11.61 -0.42
CA SER A 70 5.47 -11.45 -1.82
C SER A 70 5.82 -12.68 -2.67
N GLN A 71 6.94 -13.35 -2.37
CA GLN A 71 7.30 -14.64 -2.96
C GLN A 71 6.34 -15.77 -2.55
N ALA A 72 5.88 -15.77 -1.29
CA ALA A 72 4.96 -16.79 -0.77
C ALA A 72 3.52 -16.63 -1.28
N TYR A 73 3.12 -15.42 -1.65
CA TYR A 73 1.78 -15.10 -2.15
C TYR A 73 1.83 -14.53 -3.58
N PRO A 74 2.23 -15.33 -4.59
CA PRO A 74 2.34 -14.85 -5.96
C PRO A 74 0.97 -14.41 -6.50
N GLY A 75 0.96 -13.32 -7.25
CA GLY A 75 -0.27 -12.78 -7.85
C GLY A 75 -1.19 -12.04 -6.88
N ARG A 76 -0.72 -11.72 -5.67
CA ARG A 76 -1.45 -10.89 -4.69
C ARG A 76 -0.91 -9.46 -4.70
N ALA A 77 -1.77 -8.50 -5.05
CA ALA A 77 -1.39 -7.09 -5.13
C ALA A 77 -1.01 -6.52 -3.75
N GLU A 78 -1.66 -6.99 -2.68
CA GLU A 78 -1.53 -6.47 -1.33
C GLU A 78 -0.10 -6.58 -0.79
N VAL A 79 0.54 -7.75 -0.96
CA VAL A 79 1.93 -7.98 -0.53
C VAL A 79 2.95 -7.22 -1.39
N LEU A 80 2.68 -7.04 -2.69
CA LEU A 80 3.53 -6.22 -3.56
C LEU A 80 3.45 -4.74 -3.18
N ILE A 81 2.25 -4.25 -2.86
CA ILE A 81 2.04 -2.88 -2.38
C ILE A 81 2.82 -2.66 -1.07
N TRP A 82 2.71 -3.58 -0.11
CA TRP A 82 3.43 -3.43 1.16
C TRP A 82 4.94 -3.56 1.02
N GLU A 83 5.45 -4.48 0.20
CA GLU A 83 6.89 -4.53 -0.11
C GLU A 83 7.36 -3.20 -0.72
N GLY A 84 6.61 -2.66 -1.69
CA GLY A 84 6.89 -1.36 -2.28
C GLY A 84 6.92 -0.23 -1.24
N ILE A 85 5.95 -0.18 -0.32
CA ILE A 85 5.85 0.85 0.73
C ILE A 85 7.07 0.78 1.65
N VAL A 86 7.46 -0.43 2.07
CA VAL A 86 8.62 -0.64 2.94
C VAL A 86 9.90 -0.24 2.23
N LEU A 87 10.09 -0.63 0.96
CA LEU A 87 11.25 -0.23 0.15
C LEU A 87 11.33 1.28 -0.08
N SER A 88 10.18 1.92 -0.35
CA SER A 88 10.10 3.38 -0.52
C SER A 88 10.47 4.12 0.77
N SER A 89 10.03 3.57 1.92
CA SER A 89 10.35 4.12 3.24
C SER A 89 11.83 3.95 3.59
N LEU A 90 12.39 2.77 3.31
CA LEU A 90 13.82 2.51 3.46
C LEU A 90 14.66 3.45 2.59
N ALA A 91 14.23 3.70 1.36
CA ALA A 91 14.90 4.65 0.47
C ALA A 91 14.90 6.06 1.06
N GLY A 92 13.80 6.48 1.69
CA GLY A 92 13.70 7.74 2.42
C GLY A 92 14.68 7.85 3.58
N GLU A 93 14.84 6.79 4.38
CA GLU A 93 15.80 6.80 5.50
C GLU A 93 17.27 6.74 5.02
N LYS A 94 17.56 6.04 3.92
CA LYS A 94 18.93 5.97 3.36
C LYS A 94 19.35 7.23 2.63
N GLY A 95 18.44 7.83 1.87
CA GLY A 95 18.73 8.97 1.00
C GLY A 95 19.84 8.70 -0.04
N GLY A 96 20.26 9.75 -0.72
CA GLY A 96 21.41 9.75 -1.64
C GLY A 96 21.36 8.66 -2.72
N LEU A 97 22.55 8.16 -3.11
CA LEU A 97 22.68 7.15 -4.17
C LEU A 97 22.14 5.78 -3.75
N GLY A 98 22.09 5.48 -2.45
CA GLY A 98 21.57 4.22 -1.91
C GLY A 98 20.04 4.07 -2.06
N ALA A 99 19.33 5.19 -2.23
CA ALA A 99 17.88 5.20 -2.42
C ALA A 99 17.43 4.76 -3.82
N LEU A 100 18.24 5.01 -4.86
CA LEU A 100 17.82 4.84 -6.26
C LEU A 100 17.44 3.40 -6.65
N PRO A 101 18.20 2.35 -6.28
CA PRO A 101 17.79 0.97 -6.56
C PRO A 101 16.48 0.60 -5.88
N LEU A 102 16.29 1.05 -4.63
CA LEU A 102 15.12 0.76 -3.81
C LEU A 102 13.85 1.38 -4.41
N VAL A 103 13.89 2.66 -4.81
CA VAL A 103 12.73 3.31 -5.44
C VAL A 103 12.42 2.75 -6.83
N LYS A 104 13.42 2.24 -7.56
CA LYS A 104 13.20 1.55 -8.84
C LYS A 104 12.51 0.20 -8.63
N GLN A 105 12.93 -0.56 -7.62
CA GLN A 105 12.27 -1.81 -7.24
C GLN A 105 10.83 -1.56 -6.77
N ALA A 106 10.63 -0.58 -5.87
CA ALA A 106 9.31 -0.20 -5.40
C ALA A 106 8.37 0.24 -6.54
N LYS A 107 8.89 1.03 -7.49
CA LYS A 107 8.14 1.39 -8.71
C LYS A 107 7.63 0.15 -9.46
N GLY A 108 8.51 -0.82 -9.73
CA GLY A 108 8.12 -2.05 -10.43
C GLY A 108 7.07 -2.86 -9.67
N LEU A 109 7.18 -2.94 -8.34
CA LEU A 109 6.18 -3.62 -7.49
C LEU A 109 4.82 -2.93 -7.54
N TYR A 110 4.77 -1.59 -7.50
CA TYR A 110 3.51 -0.86 -7.63
C TYR A 110 2.88 -1.00 -9.01
N GLU A 111 3.69 -0.96 -10.08
CA GLU A 111 3.21 -1.18 -11.44
C GLU A 111 2.59 -2.57 -11.58
N GLN A 112 3.27 -3.61 -11.08
CA GLN A 112 2.75 -4.97 -11.07
C GLN A 112 1.48 -5.12 -10.21
N ALA A 113 1.44 -4.49 -9.04
CA ALA A 113 0.24 -4.49 -8.19
C ALA A 113 -0.96 -3.84 -8.88
N ILE A 114 -0.75 -2.73 -9.61
CA ILE A 114 -1.79 -2.06 -10.38
C ILE A 114 -2.32 -2.96 -11.51
N GLU A 115 -1.46 -3.72 -12.16
CA GLU A 115 -1.86 -4.69 -13.20
C GLU A 115 -2.69 -5.84 -12.64
N ILE A 116 -2.37 -6.31 -11.43
CA ILE A 116 -3.11 -7.38 -10.74
C ILE A 116 -4.46 -6.87 -10.25
N ASP A 117 -4.45 -5.82 -9.43
CA ASP A 117 -5.63 -5.17 -8.88
C ASP A 117 -5.31 -3.73 -8.45
N GLY A 118 -5.58 -2.77 -9.33
CA GLY A 118 -5.42 -1.35 -9.04
C GLY A 118 -6.36 -0.79 -7.95
N GLN A 119 -7.37 -1.53 -7.51
CA GLN A 119 -8.24 -1.14 -6.40
C GLN A 119 -7.78 -1.72 -5.05
N ALA A 120 -6.85 -2.68 -5.06
CA ALA A 120 -6.33 -3.30 -3.85
C ALA A 120 -5.85 -2.24 -2.85
N LEU A 121 -6.19 -2.47 -1.58
CA LEU A 121 -5.90 -1.55 -0.47
C LEU A 121 -6.34 -0.11 -0.78
N GLU A 122 -7.54 0.03 -1.33
CA GLU A 122 -8.17 1.31 -1.65
C GLU A 122 -7.33 2.18 -2.60
N GLY A 123 -6.65 1.56 -3.57
CA GLY A 123 -5.84 2.25 -4.56
C GLY A 123 -4.46 2.70 -4.04
N SER A 124 -3.96 2.10 -2.95
CA SER A 124 -2.68 2.48 -2.34
C SER A 124 -1.49 2.39 -3.31
N ALA A 125 -1.51 1.50 -4.30
CA ALA A 125 -0.46 1.41 -5.30
C ALA A 125 -0.33 2.70 -6.14
N TYR A 126 -1.46 3.28 -6.57
CA TYR A 126 -1.47 4.55 -7.29
C TYR A 126 -0.94 5.69 -6.43
N ASN A 127 -1.36 5.73 -5.16
CA ASN A 127 -0.91 6.76 -4.22
C ASN A 127 0.62 6.69 -4.06
N SER A 128 1.16 5.52 -3.71
CA SER A 128 2.58 5.35 -3.45
C SER A 128 3.44 5.55 -4.70
N LEU A 129 2.99 5.08 -5.87
CA LEU A 129 3.69 5.32 -7.13
C LEU A 129 3.70 6.81 -7.48
N GLY A 130 2.58 7.52 -7.25
CA GLY A 130 2.50 8.96 -7.41
C GLY A 130 3.49 9.71 -6.52
N VAL A 131 3.65 9.30 -5.26
CA VAL A 131 4.67 9.83 -4.34
C VAL A 131 6.09 9.61 -4.88
N LEU A 132 6.40 8.43 -5.43
CA LEU A 132 7.72 8.19 -6.02
C LEU A 132 7.98 9.12 -7.22
N TYR A 133 7.02 9.27 -8.13
CA TYR A 133 7.15 10.20 -9.26
C TYR A 133 7.30 11.66 -8.81
N HIS A 134 6.73 12.03 -7.67
CA HIS A 134 6.87 13.36 -7.07
C HIS A 134 8.27 13.57 -6.46
N LYS A 135 8.75 12.62 -5.64
CA LYS A 135 9.92 12.83 -4.76
C LYS A 135 11.25 12.35 -5.37
N VAL A 136 11.23 11.43 -6.32
CA VAL A 136 12.45 10.92 -6.98
C VAL A 136 12.96 11.96 -8.01
N PRO A 137 14.28 12.15 -8.19
CA PRO A 137 14.82 13.00 -9.25
C PRO A 137 14.37 12.55 -10.64
N GLY A 138 14.21 13.50 -11.57
CA GLY A 138 13.92 13.22 -12.98
C GLY A 138 15.13 12.66 -13.75
N TRP A 139 14.94 12.51 -15.06
CA TRP A 139 16.01 12.11 -15.98
C TRP A 139 17.19 13.12 -15.94
N PRO A 140 18.46 12.68 -16.01
CA PRO A 140 18.93 11.32 -16.28
C PRO A 140 19.16 10.43 -15.03
N ILE A 141 18.94 10.96 -13.82
CA ILE A 141 19.33 10.26 -12.58
C ILE A 141 18.25 9.28 -12.11
N GLY A 142 16.98 9.69 -12.21
CA GLY A 142 15.83 8.89 -11.80
C GLY A 142 14.69 8.97 -12.80
N PHE A 143 13.48 8.72 -12.30
CA PHE A 143 12.25 8.64 -13.11
C PHE A 143 11.19 9.64 -12.66
N GLY A 144 11.54 10.60 -11.80
CA GLY A 144 10.61 11.62 -11.34
C GLY A 144 9.93 12.36 -12.49
N ASP A 145 8.62 12.55 -12.36
CA ASP A 145 7.77 13.24 -13.34
C ASP A 145 6.55 13.80 -12.58
N LYS A 146 6.50 15.13 -12.45
CA LYS A 146 5.44 15.83 -11.70
C LYS A 146 4.06 15.64 -12.34
N LYS A 147 3.98 15.55 -13.66
CA LYS A 147 2.71 15.34 -14.36
C LYS A 147 2.21 13.93 -14.08
N LYS A 148 3.09 12.93 -14.17
CA LYS A 148 2.74 11.55 -13.83
C LYS A 148 2.36 11.39 -12.36
N ALA A 149 3.07 12.09 -11.46
CA ALA A 149 2.73 12.13 -10.04
C ALA A 149 1.31 12.65 -9.81
N GLN A 150 0.95 13.78 -10.43
CA GLN A 150 -0.38 14.36 -10.32
C GLN A 150 -1.47 13.39 -10.80
N GLU A 151 -1.30 12.79 -11.98
CA GLU A 151 -2.26 11.83 -12.54
C GLU A 151 -2.52 10.65 -11.59
N LEU A 152 -1.44 10.09 -11.01
CA LEU A 152 -1.53 8.95 -10.11
C LEU A 152 -2.14 9.30 -8.74
N LEU A 153 -1.75 10.44 -8.15
CA LEU A 153 -2.31 10.90 -6.88
C LEU A 153 -3.79 11.25 -7.02
N GLN A 154 -4.20 11.87 -8.12
CA GLN A 154 -5.62 12.11 -8.42
C GLN A 154 -6.39 10.81 -8.62
N LYS A 155 -5.78 9.79 -9.25
CA LYS A 155 -6.40 8.47 -9.37
C LYS A 155 -6.61 7.81 -8.00
N ALA A 156 -5.63 7.90 -7.10
CA ALA A 156 -5.77 7.40 -5.74
C ALA A 156 -6.88 8.12 -4.97
N LEU A 157 -6.97 9.46 -5.07
CA LEU A 157 -8.06 10.24 -4.50
C LEU A 157 -9.44 9.87 -5.06
N ALA A 158 -9.53 9.56 -6.35
CA ALA A 158 -10.79 9.13 -6.96
C ALA A 158 -11.26 7.77 -6.41
N ILE A 159 -10.33 6.88 -6.04
CA ILE A 159 -10.64 5.58 -5.44
C ILE A 159 -10.98 5.75 -3.95
N ASN A 160 -10.21 6.56 -3.23
CA ASN A 160 -10.35 6.75 -1.78
C ASN A 160 -10.41 8.24 -1.41
N PRO A 161 -11.56 8.91 -1.66
CA PRO A 161 -11.66 10.36 -1.52
C PRO A 161 -11.64 10.86 -0.07
N GLN A 162 -11.92 9.98 0.90
CA GLN A 162 -11.90 10.29 2.33
C GLN A 162 -10.67 9.69 3.05
N GLY A 163 -9.81 9.00 2.32
CA GLY A 163 -8.63 8.33 2.87
C GLY A 163 -7.60 9.32 3.37
N ILE A 164 -6.98 8.99 4.50
CA ILE A 164 -5.96 9.84 5.13
C ILE A 164 -4.73 10.01 4.24
N ASP A 165 -4.19 8.91 3.72
CA ASP A 165 -2.97 8.90 2.92
C ASP A 165 -3.14 9.64 1.57
N PRO A 166 -4.13 9.33 0.70
CA PRO A 166 -4.26 10.04 -0.58
C PRO A 166 -4.51 11.54 -0.42
N ASN A 167 -5.28 11.96 0.59
CA ASN A 167 -5.47 13.38 0.87
C ASN A 167 -4.18 14.04 1.40
N PHE A 168 -3.43 13.37 2.28
CA PHE A 168 -2.15 13.88 2.76
C PHE A 168 -1.14 14.06 1.63
N PHE A 169 -0.91 13.03 0.82
CA PHE A 169 0.13 13.07 -0.21
C PHE A 169 -0.24 13.99 -1.37
N TYR A 170 -1.52 14.10 -1.73
CA TYR A 170 -1.93 15.09 -2.72
C TYR A 170 -1.83 16.52 -2.18
N GLY A 171 -2.19 16.75 -0.92
CA GLY A 171 -1.97 18.03 -0.25
C GLY A 171 -0.48 18.43 -0.23
N GLU A 172 0.40 17.49 0.11
CA GLU A 172 1.86 17.69 0.04
C GLU A 172 2.32 18.03 -1.38
N PHE A 173 1.86 17.27 -2.38
CA PHE A 173 2.17 17.52 -3.79
C PHE A 173 1.76 18.94 -4.23
N LEU A 174 0.56 19.38 -3.88
CA LEU A 174 0.08 20.72 -4.20
C LEU A 174 0.89 21.81 -3.49
N LEU A 175 1.32 21.58 -2.26
CA LEU A 175 2.16 22.53 -1.54
C LEU A 175 3.54 22.69 -2.18
N ASP A 176 4.10 21.62 -2.74
CA ASP A 176 5.42 21.61 -3.38
C ASP A 176 5.40 22.08 -4.84
N THR A 177 4.23 22.07 -5.51
CA THR A 177 4.12 22.31 -6.97
C THR A 177 3.16 23.43 -7.37
N GLU A 178 2.25 23.83 -6.50
CA GLU A 178 1.26 24.87 -6.72
C GLU A 178 1.27 25.93 -5.61
N LYS A 179 0.21 26.73 -5.52
CA LYS A 179 0.01 27.70 -4.44
C LYS A 179 -0.43 26.97 -3.18
N ALA A 180 0.09 27.40 -2.03
CA ALA A 180 -0.21 26.81 -0.73
C ALA A 180 -1.72 26.68 -0.42
N SER A 181 -2.53 27.63 -0.88
CA SER A 181 -3.99 27.60 -0.74
C SER A 181 -4.65 26.37 -1.37
N SER A 182 -4.09 25.82 -2.46
CA SER A 182 -4.64 24.63 -3.14
C SER A 182 -4.52 23.38 -2.25
N ALA A 183 -3.49 23.31 -1.39
CA ALA A 183 -3.22 22.17 -0.54
C ALA A 183 -4.16 22.06 0.68
N LEU A 184 -4.62 23.22 1.19
CA LEU A 184 -5.43 23.32 2.42
C LEU A 184 -6.62 22.34 2.46
N PRO A 185 -7.53 22.29 1.48
CA PRO A 185 -8.70 21.41 1.56
C PRO A 185 -8.34 19.92 1.66
N TYR A 186 -7.22 19.50 1.08
CA TYR A 186 -6.77 18.11 1.13
C TYR A 186 -6.08 17.79 2.46
N LEU A 187 -5.23 18.69 2.96
CA LEU A 187 -4.59 18.52 4.26
C LEU A 187 -5.62 18.53 5.41
N GLU A 188 -6.67 19.35 5.32
CA GLU A 188 -7.78 19.34 6.28
C GLU A 188 -8.55 18.02 6.28
N LYS A 189 -8.83 17.48 5.08
CA LYS A 189 -9.43 16.13 4.95
C LYS A 189 -8.54 15.04 5.54
N ALA A 190 -7.23 15.10 5.34
CA ALA A 190 -6.31 14.14 5.94
C ALA A 190 -6.36 14.19 7.48
N VAL A 191 -6.40 15.38 8.08
CA VAL A 191 -6.54 15.52 9.54
C VAL A 191 -7.88 14.95 10.05
N GLN A 192 -8.96 15.12 9.28
CA GLN A 192 -10.32 14.71 9.64
C GLN A 192 -10.70 13.30 9.16
N ALA A 193 -9.81 12.59 8.47
CA ALA A 193 -10.10 11.30 7.86
C ALA A 193 -10.58 10.28 8.90
N PRO A 194 -11.56 9.41 8.55
CA PRO A 194 -12.04 8.36 9.44
C PRO A 194 -10.89 7.46 9.93
N PRO A 195 -10.92 6.99 11.20
CA PRO A 195 -9.92 6.05 11.68
C PRO A 195 -10.02 4.71 10.95
N ARG A 196 -8.88 4.15 10.59
CA ARG A 196 -8.76 2.82 10.00
C ARG A 196 -8.65 1.77 11.11
N PRO A 197 -9.50 0.74 11.15
CA PRO A 197 -9.41 -0.31 12.17
C PRO A 197 -8.02 -0.94 12.23
N GLY A 198 -7.46 -1.06 13.44
CA GLY A 198 -6.13 -1.64 13.66
C GLY A 198 -4.95 -0.80 13.18
N ARG A 199 -5.16 0.48 12.81
CA ARG A 199 -4.12 1.39 12.27
C ARG A 199 -3.98 2.69 13.06
N THR A 200 -4.36 2.69 14.34
CA THR A 200 -4.37 3.89 15.20
C THR A 200 -3.04 4.62 15.22
N LEU A 201 -1.92 3.90 15.39
CA LEU A 201 -0.58 4.51 15.43
C LEU A 201 -0.23 5.19 14.11
N ALA A 202 -0.47 4.51 12.99
CA ALA A 202 -0.24 5.08 11.67
C ALA A 202 -1.10 6.32 11.41
N ASP A 203 -2.38 6.26 11.78
CA ASP A 203 -3.31 7.36 11.55
C ASP A 203 -2.98 8.58 12.42
N GLU A 204 -2.62 8.39 13.69
CA GLU A 204 -2.18 9.48 14.57
C GLU A 204 -0.91 10.16 14.03
N GLY A 205 0.09 9.36 13.65
CA GLY A 205 1.33 9.86 13.07
C GLY A 205 1.10 10.64 11.77
N ARG A 206 0.29 10.08 10.87
CA ARG A 206 -0.06 10.74 9.59
C ARG A 206 -0.90 12.01 9.79
N ARG A 207 -1.82 12.04 10.75
CA ARG A 207 -2.58 13.26 11.09
C ARG A 207 -1.65 14.36 11.59
N GLU A 208 -0.63 14.01 12.38
CA GLU A 208 0.34 14.98 12.86
C GLU A 208 1.20 15.54 11.72
N GLU A 209 1.71 14.68 10.83
CA GLU A 209 2.38 15.12 9.60
C GLU A 209 1.48 16.05 8.77
N ALA A 210 0.19 15.75 8.65
CA ALA A 210 -0.78 16.59 7.94
C ALA A 210 -0.96 17.97 8.61
N ARG A 211 -1.04 18.03 9.96
CA ARG A 211 -1.13 19.30 10.70
C ARG A 211 0.10 20.17 10.50
N GLN A 212 1.28 19.57 10.42
CA GLN A 212 2.53 20.30 10.17
C GLN A 212 2.54 20.93 8.76
N LEU A 213 2.13 20.18 7.74
CA LEU A 213 1.98 20.72 6.38
C LEU A 213 0.91 21.81 6.31
N LEU A 214 -0.20 21.63 7.03
CA LEU A 214 -1.27 22.63 7.12
C LEU A 214 -0.78 23.95 7.72
N ALA A 215 0.00 23.88 8.81
CA ALA A 215 0.60 25.05 9.43
C ALA A 215 1.56 25.77 8.46
N LYS A 216 2.41 25.01 7.74
CA LYS A 216 3.30 25.56 6.70
C LYS A 216 2.50 26.25 5.58
N ALA A 217 1.44 25.62 5.09
CA ALA A 217 0.61 26.15 4.01
C ALA A 217 -0.11 27.45 4.42
N ARG A 218 -0.53 27.58 5.68
CA ARG A 218 -1.18 28.80 6.22
C ARG A 218 -0.20 29.94 6.50
N ALA A 219 1.08 29.63 6.65
CA ALA A 219 2.14 30.62 6.91
C ALA A 219 2.81 31.14 5.62
N SER A 220 2.47 30.57 4.45
CA SER A 220 3.02 30.92 3.14
C SER A 220 2.08 31.86 2.38
#